data_AF-A0A379SWD2-F1
#
_entry.id   AF-A0A379SWD2-F1
#
_cell.length_a   1.000
_cell.length_b   1.000
_cell.length_c   1.000
_cell.angle_alpha   90.00
_cell.angle_beta   90.00
_cell.angle_gamma   90.00
#
_symmetry.space_group_name_H-M   'P 1'
#
loop_
_entity.id
_entity.type
_entity.pdbx_description
1 polymer ?
#
loop_
_entity_poly.entity_id
_entity_poly.type
_entity_poly.pdbx_seq_one_letter_code
_entity_poly.pdbx_strand_id
1 'polypeptide(L)' 'MHTLLLLAALSNQITFITTQQGDIYTVIPQVILSEPCVCQVQILSVRNGTGGQPYTAKTNAIVTR' A
#
# COMPACT_ATOMS: atom_id res chain seq x y z
N MET A 1 -6.89 10.23 34.23
CA MET A 1 -6.40 10.60 32.89
C MET A 1 -6.33 9.32 32.07
N HIS A 2 -6.98 9.28 30.89
CA HIS A 2 -7.20 8.05 30.13
C HIS A 2 -5.91 7.62 29.40
N THR A 3 -5.40 6.45 29.76
CA THR A 3 -4.37 5.71 29.02
C THR A 3 -4.99 5.17 27.73
N LEU A 4 -4.89 5.92 26.64
CA LEU A 4 -5.11 5.40 25.29
C LEU A 4 -3.96 4.44 24.96
N LEU A 5 -4.13 3.15 25.25
CA LEU A 5 -3.29 2.08 24.74
C LEU A 5 -3.55 1.96 23.23
N LEU A 6 -2.54 2.25 22.40
CA LEU A 6 -2.60 2.04 20.96
C LEU A 6 -2.63 0.53 20.66
N LEU A 7 -3.82 0.00 20.38
CA LEU A 7 -4.03 -1.39 19.93
C LEU A 7 -3.79 -1.60 18.41
N ALA A 8 -2.98 -0.76 17.76
CA ALA A 8 -2.80 -0.82 16.30
C ALA A 8 -2.03 -2.07 15.82
N ALA A 9 -1.36 -2.82 16.71
CA ALA A 9 -0.54 -3.97 16.31
C ALA A 9 -1.33 -5.22 15.91
N LEU A 10 -2.64 -5.27 16.20
CA LEU A 10 -3.49 -6.45 15.95
C LEU A 10 -4.31 -6.38 14.66
N SER A 11 -4.23 -5.28 13.90
CA SER A 11 -4.94 -5.16 12.62
C SER A 11 -4.05 -5.51 11.44
N ASN A 12 -4.68 -6.08 10.40
CA ASN A 12 -4.07 -6.10 9.07
C ASN A 12 -3.89 -4.65 8.60
N GLN A 13 -2.75 -4.32 8.03
CA GLN A 13 -2.43 -2.98 7.55
C GLN A 13 -1.85 -3.01 6.15
N ILE A 14 -2.18 -1.98 5.37
CA ILE A 14 -1.53 -1.68 4.10
C ILE A 14 -0.90 -0.31 4.25
N THR A 15 0.40 -0.22 4.04
CA THR A 15 1.15 1.04 4.08
C THR A 15 1.90 1.24 2.77
N PHE A 16 2.33 2.48 2.50
CA PHE A 16 3.07 2.82 1.30
C PHE A 16 4.34 3.55 1.71
N ILE A 17 5.49 2.96 1.40
CA ILE A 17 6.75 3.68 1.47
C ILE A 17 6.88 4.46 0.16
N THR A 18 7.07 5.77 0.29
CA THR A 18 7.23 6.65 -0.87
C THR A 18 8.58 7.34 -0.80
N THR A 19 9.28 7.38 -1.93
CA THR A 19 10.47 8.21 -2.11
C THR A 19 10.27 9.11 -3.31
N GLN A 20 10.75 10.34 -3.21
CA GLN A 20 10.65 11.34 -4.27
C GLN A 20 12.04 11.81 -4.67
N GLN A 21 12.30 11.84 -5.97
CA GLN A 21 13.48 12.46 -6.57
C GLN A 21 13.03 13.37 -7.71
N GLY A 22 12.98 14.68 -7.45
CA GLY A 22 12.37 15.64 -8.37
C GLY A 22 10.89 15.33 -8.59
N ASP A 23 10.50 15.11 -9.84
CA ASP A 23 9.12 14.76 -10.22
C ASP A 23 8.85 13.24 -10.26
N ILE A 24 9.86 12.42 -9.93
CA ILE A 24 9.74 10.96 -9.92
C ILE A 24 9.36 10.49 -8.51
N TYR A 25 8.25 9.77 -8.42
CA TYR A 25 7.81 9.08 -7.20
C TYR A 25 7.98 7.58 -7.36
N THR A 26 8.65 6.96 -6.40
CA THR A 26 8.65 5.50 -6.23
C THR A 26 7.72 5.17 -5.08
N VAL A 27 6.74 4.32 -5.33
CA VAL A 27 5.73 3.90 -4.34
C VAL A 27 5.86 2.40 -4.13
N ILE A 28 6.22 1.99 -2.92
CA ILE A 28 6.38 0.59 -2.54
C ILE A 28 5.25 0.23 -1.55
N PRO A 29 4.25 -0.55 -1.97
CA PRO A 29 3.21 -1.03 -1.08
C PRO A 29 3.77 -2.09 -0.12
N GLN A 30 3.40 -2.00 1.14
CA GLN A 30 3.70 -2.98 2.18
C GLN A 30 2.41 -3.49 2.80
N VAL A 31 2.37 -4.80 3.07
CA VAL A 31 1.22 -5.47 3.68
C VAL A 31 1.70 -6.13 4.97
N ILE A 32 1.05 -5.80 6.07
CA ILE A 32 1.26 -6.42 7.38
C ILE A 32 -0.01 -7.20 7.70
N LEU A 33 0.16 -8.49 7.94
CA LEU A 33 -0.93 -9.38 8.33
C LEU A 33 -0.82 -9.65 9.83
N SER A 34 -1.92 -9.53 10.59
CA SER A 34 -1.95 -9.76 12.04
C SER A 34 -2.24 -11.20 12.42
N GLU A 35 -2.64 -12.04 11.47
CA GLU A 35 -2.78 -13.49 11.58
C GLU A 35 -2.28 -14.19 10.29
N PRO A 36 -1.90 -15.47 10.34
CA PRO A 36 -1.56 -16.24 9.15
C PRO A 36 -2.73 -16.30 8.16
N CYS A 37 -2.49 -15.95 6.90
CA CYS A 37 -3.45 -16.12 5.80
C CYS A 37 -2.75 -16.40 4.47
N VAL A 38 -3.52 -16.94 3.52
CA VAL A 38 -3.21 -16.85 2.09
C VAL A 38 -4.15 -15.80 1.51
N CYS A 39 -3.63 -14.61 1.25
CA CYS A 39 -4.44 -13.46 0.88
C CYS A 39 -4.08 -12.98 -0.54
N GLN A 40 -5.10 -12.65 -1.34
CA GLN A 40 -4.90 -11.99 -2.62
C GLN A 40 -4.85 -10.48 -2.42
N VAL A 41 -3.79 -9.86 -2.93
CA VAL A 41 -3.62 -8.41 -2.95
C VAL A 41 -3.72 -7.93 -4.39
N GLN A 42 -4.58 -6.94 -4.63
CA GLN A 42 -4.69 -6.27 -5.92
C GLN A 42 -4.24 -4.81 -5.75
N ILE A 43 -3.32 -4.37 -6.61
CA ILE A 43 -2.89 -2.98 -6.69
C ILE A 43 -3.38 -2.42 -8.02
N LEU A 44 -4.16 -1.33 -7.95
CA LEU A 44 -4.57 -0.52 -9.09
C LEU A 44 -3.89 0.84 -8.99
N SER A 45 -3.14 1.23 -10.01
CA SER A 45 -2.51 2.54 -10.13
C SER A 45 -3.12 3.28 -11.31
N VAL A 46 -3.47 4.54 -11.09
CA VAL A 46 -3.99 5.45 -12.13
C VAL A 46 -3.19 6.73 -12.05
N ARG A 47 -2.60 7.14 -13.17
CA ARG A 47 -1.90 8.42 -13.32
C ARG A 47 -2.61 9.23 -14.38
N ASN A 48 -3.21 10.34 -13.98
CA ASN A 48 -3.81 11.32 -14.88
C ASN A 48 -3.13 12.67 -14.67
N GLY A 49 -2.56 13.25 -15.73
CA GLY A 49 -1.80 14.49 -15.65
C GLY A 49 -1.79 15.22 -16.99
N THR A 50 -1.40 16.49 -16.99
CA THR A 50 -1.46 17.37 -18.16
C THR A 50 -0.49 17.00 -19.28
N GLY A 51 0.56 16.23 -18.97
CA GLY A 51 1.64 15.89 -19.91
C GLY A 51 1.45 14.59 -20.70
N GLY A 52 0.26 13.98 -20.73
CA GLY A 52 0.06 12.74 -21.49
C GLY A 52 -1.30 12.08 -21.29
N GLN A 53 -1.50 10.94 -21.94
CA GLN A 53 -2.71 10.14 -21.75
C GLN A 53 -2.75 9.53 -20.34
N PRO A 54 -3.94 9.34 -19.76
CA PRO A 54 -4.08 8.60 -18.51
C PRO A 54 -3.43 7.22 -18.62
N TYR A 55 -2.65 6.86 -17.60
CA TYR A 55 -2.03 5.54 -17.50
C TYR A 55 -2.67 4.76 -16.36
N THR A 56 -3.02 3.50 -16.63
CA THR A 56 -3.55 2.60 -15.61
C THR A 56 -2.75 1.30 -15.63
N ALA A 57 -2.29 0.85 -14.46
CA ALA A 57 -1.71 -0.47 -14.29
C ALA A 57 -2.36 -1.20 -13.13
N LYS A 58 -2.60 -2.50 -13.34
CA LYS A 58 -3.14 -3.41 -12.34
C LYS A 58 -2.17 -4.57 -12.16
N THR A 59 -1.87 -4.91 -10.91
CA THR A 59 -1.11 -6.10 -10.57
C THR A 59 -1.81 -6.86 -9.45
N ASN A 60 -1.67 -8.18 -9.44
CA ASN A 60 -2.19 -9.05 -8.39
C ASN A 60 -1.02 -9.85 -7.82
N ALA A 61 -1.01 -10.05 -6.52
CA ALA A 61 -0.03 -10.86 -5.82
C ALA A 61 -0.72 -11.71 -4.76
N ILE A 62 -0.16 -12.88 -4.46
CA ILE A 62 -0.52 -13.67 -3.29
C ILE A 62 0.48 -13.34 -2.19
N VAL A 63 -0.04 -12.93 -1.03
CA VAL A 63 0.77 -12.63 0.16
C VAL A 63 0.44 -13.65 1.24
N THR A 64 1.48 -14.09 1.95
CA THR A 64 1.40 -15.03 3.06
C THR A 64 2.18 -14.48 4.24
N ARG A 65 1.79 -14.85 5.46
CA ARG A 65 2.48 -14.49 6.71
C ARG A 65 3.06 -15.72 7.37
#